data_AF-A0A1S8C7M0-F1
#
_entry.id   AF-A0A1S8C7M0-F1
#
_cell.length_a   1.000
_cell.length_b   1.000
_cell.length_c   1.000
_cell.angle_alpha   90.00
_cell.angle_beta   90.00
_cell.angle_gamma   90.00
#
_symmetry.space_group_name_H-M   'P 1'
#
loop_
_entity.id
_entity.type
_entity.pdbx_description
1 polymer ?
#
loop_
_entity_poly.entity_id
_entity_poly.type
_entity_poly.pdbx_seq_one_letter_code
_entity_poly.pdbx_strand_id
1 'polypeptide(L)'
;PSWRPGEEISWGQRVFAFGTPEELAAVNQQAETNFHNVRVAGEFSLQAVFKAVSWLIGVVGLALALLVRGPRPLLHGPFWARVTPPLCAVPGFLGMALYWPVALVLPVVPPLTRFQEWVEFGLHLAIAVTVLCVYLRSARPAGAAAGPGHARRTWALPVVTLAVVVVLTIVFAALTLHHGIVPINARS
;
A
#
# COMPACT_ATOMS: atom_id res chain seq x y z
N PRO A 1 24.04 12.60 7.10
CA PRO A 1 22.68 12.14 6.73
C PRO A 1 21.62 12.77 7.65
N SER A 2 20.83 13.71 7.13
CA SER A 2 19.70 14.30 7.84
C SER A 2 18.48 13.37 7.73
N TRP A 3 18.17 12.63 8.79
CA TRP A 3 17.01 11.75 8.82
C TRP A 3 15.73 12.58 8.96
N ARG A 4 14.74 12.37 8.07
CA ARG A 4 13.43 13.02 8.18
C ARG A 4 12.45 12.05 8.84
N PRO A 5 11.83 12.40 9.99
CA PRO A 5 10.78 11.58 10.59
C PRO A 5 9.65 11.32 9.60
N GLY A 6 9.33 10.03 9.37
CA GLY A 6 8.30 9.59 8.42
C GLY A 6 8.82 9.10 7.07
N GLU A 7 10.13 9.22 6.80
CA GLU A 7 10.72 8.68 5.57
C GLU A 7 10.86 7.15 5.67
N GLU A 8 10.51 6.46 4.59
CA GLU A 8 10.57 5.00 4.50
C GLU A 8 12.01 4.51 4.69
N ILE A 9 12.21 3.63 5.68
CA ILE A 9 13.51 3.03 5.99
C ILE A 9 13.56 1.56 5.59
N SER A 10 14.71 1.11 5.11
CA SER A 10 14.98 -0.28 4.78
C SER A 10 15.09 -1.13 6.05
N TRP A 11 13.95 -1.60 6.55
CA TRP A 11 13.88 -2.49 7.71
C TRP A 11 14.63 -3.81 7.48
N GLY A 12 14.64 -4.33 6.25
CA GLY A 12 15.36 -5.56 5.92
C GLY A 12 16.86 -5.45 6.18
N GLN A 13 17.49 -4.35 5.76
CA GLN A 13 18.91 -4.11 6.03
C GLN A 13 19.23 -4.04 7.51
N ARG A 14 18.33 -3.43 8.28
CA ARG A 14 18.45 -3.32 9.72
C ARG A 14 18.34 -4.71 10.34
N VAL A 15 17.21 -5.40 10.13
CA VAL A 15 16.91 -6.72 10.69
C VAL A 15 18.00 -7.75 10.37
N PHE A 16 18.52 -7.75 9.15
CA PHE A 16 19.50 -8.73 8.68
C PHE A 16 20.94 -8.21 8.69
N ALA A 17 21.16 -7.00 9.21
CA ALA A 17 22.47 -6.36 9.39
C ALA A 17 23.39 -6.37 8.15
N PHE A 18 22.83 -6.24 6.94
CA PHE A 18 23.62 -6.14 5.71
C PHE A 18 23.72 -4.70 5.19
N GLY A 19 24.90 -4.35 4.68
CA GLY A 19 25.19 -3.03 4.13
C GLY A 19 24.55 -2.76 2.77
N THR A 20 24.60 -1.51 2.33
CA THR A 20 24.20 -1.12 0.97
C THR A 20 25.39 -1.28 0.02
N PRO A 21 25.23 -1.98 -1.12
CA PRO A 21 26.29 -2.03 -2.14
C PRO A 21 26.71 -0.63 -2.59
N GLU A 22 28.00 -0.41 -2.85
CA GLU A 22 28.55 0.91 -3.20
C GLU A 22 27.86 1.55 -4.41
N GLU A 23 27.58 0.75 -5.45
CA GLU A 23 26.88 1.20 -6.66
C GLU A 23 25.48 1.76 -6.35
N LEU A 24 24.77 1.14 -5.40
CA LEU A 24 23.43 1.57 -4.99
C LEU A 24 23.50 2.76 -4.04
N ALA A 25 24.49 2.79 -3.14
CA ALA A 25 24.73 3.91 -2.24
C ALA A 25 25.06 5.20 -3.00
N ALA A 26 25.68 5.09 -4.19
CA ALA A 26 25.99 6.24 -5.05
C ALA A 26 24.75 6.92 -5.64
N VAL A 27 23.63 6.20 -5.79
CA VAL A 27 22.40 6.71 -6.43
C VAL A 27 21.21 6.82 -5.47
N ASN A 28 21.27 6.16 -4.31
CA ASN A 28 20.24 6.21 -3.27
C ASN A 28 20.54 7.34 -2.26
N GLN A 29 19.62 8.29 -2.10
CA GLN A 29 19.80 9.47 -1.25
C GLN A 29 20.02 9.15 0.24
N GLN A 30 19.57 7.98 0.70
CA GLN A 30 19.74 7.53 2.09
C GLN A 30 20.82 6.45 2.24
N ALA A 31 21.50 6.09 1.15
CA ALA A 31 22.41 4.95 1.09
C ALA A 31 21.77 3.68 1.67
N GLU A 32 20.51 3.41 1.31
CA GLU A 32 19.77 2.21 1.71
C GLU A 32 19.57 1.26 0.51
N THR A 33 19.48 -0.04 0.76
CA THR A 33 19.08 -1.09 -0.18
C THR A 33 17.57 -1.05 -0.38
N ASN A 34 17.09 0.06 -0.95
CA ASN A 34 15.72 0.26 -1.40
C ASN A 34 15.73 1.05 -2.72
N PHE A 35 14.60 1.03 -3.43
CA PHE A 35 14.43 1.80 -4.67
C PHE A 35 13.72 3.14 -4.45
N HIS A 36 13.23 3.40 -3.24
CA HIS A 36 12.37 4.53 -2.93
C HIS A 36 13.11 5.88 -2.93
N ASN A 37 14.44 5.83 -2.74
CA ASN A 37 15.30 7.01 -2.69
C ASN A 37 16.34 7.08 -3.82
N VAL A 38 16.17 6.25 -4.86
CA VAL A 38 17.08 6.22 -6.01
C VAL A 38 16.77 7.37 -6.97
N ARG A 39 17.80 8.17 -7.31
CA ARG A 39 17.77 9.14 -8.40
C ARG A 39 18.54 8.57 -9.58
N VAL A 40 17.85 8.27 -10.67
CA VAL A 40 18.51 7.82 -11.90
C VAL A 40 18.81 9.06 -12.75
N ALA A 41 20.10 9.28 -13.03
CA ALA A 41 20.58 10.34 -13.93
C ALA A 41 20.11 11.78 -13.58
N GLY A 42 19.94 12.10 -12.29
CA GLY A 42 19.65 13.47 -11.80
C GLY A 42 18.21 13.97 -12.01
N GLU A 43 17.56 13.56 -13.10
CA GLU A 43 16.23 14.05 -13.54
C GLU A 43 15.09 13.04 -13.28
N PHE A 44 15.36 11.74 -13.31
CA PHE A 44 14.34 10.71 -13.14
C PHE A 44 14.28 10.19 -11.70
N SER A 45 13.20 10.51 -10.99
CA SER A 45 12.95 10.04 -9.63
C SER A 45 11.94 8.90 -9.64
N LEU A 46 12.35 7.71 -9.19
CA LEU A 46 11.42 6.58 -8.99
C LEU A 46 10.29 6.94 -8.01
N GLN A 47 10.58 7.84 -7.06
CA GLN A 47 9.56 8.40 -6.17
C GLN A 47 8.48 9.16 -6.94
N ALA A 48 8.84 9.93 -7.97
CA ALA A 48 7.86 10.64 -8.80
C ALA A 48 6.96 9.66 -9.58
N VAL A 49 7.55 8.57 -10.09
CA VAL A 49 6.81 7.48 -10.73
C VAL A 49 5.83 6.84 -9.75
N PHE A 50 6.30 6.48 -8.56
CA PHE A 50 5.46 5.88 -7.51
C PHE A 50 4.27 6.78 -7.15
N LYS A 51 4.50 8.08 -7.02
CA LYS A 51 3.45 9.09 -6.76
C LYS A 51 2.44 9.16 -7.89
N ALA A 52 2.89 9.21 -9.14
CA ALA A 52 2.03 9.27 -10.32
C ALA A 52 1.18 8.00 -10.48
N VAL A 53 1.80 6.82 -10.31
CA VAL A 53 1.12 5.53 -10.36
C VAL A 53 0.09 5.41 -9.24
N SER A 54 0.46 5.76 -8.01
CA SER A 54 -0.45 5.71 -6.85
C SER A 54 -1.67 6.63 -7.06
N TRP A 55 -1.44 7.85 -7.55
CA TRP A 55 -2.52 8.77 -7.90
C TRP A 55 -3.44 8.19 -8.98
N LEU A 56 -2.87 7.65 -10.06
CA LEU A 56 -3.63 7.03 -11.15
C LEU A 56 -4.51 5.87 -10.63
N ILE A 57 -3.96 5.01 -9.77
CA ILE A 57 -4.72 3.93 -9.13
C ILE A 57 -5.86 4.50 -8.26
N GLY A 58 -5.59 5.56 -7.49
CA GLY A 58 -6.59 6.32 -6.74
C GLY A 58 -7.76 6.77 -7.62
N VAL A 59 -7.47 7.45 -8.72
CA VAL A 59 -8.48 7.96 -9.67
C VAL A 59 -9.25 6.84 -10.34
N VAL A 60 -8.56 5.82 -10.85
CA VAL A 60 -9.20 4.69 -11.54
C VAL A 60 -10.08 3.89 -10.59
N GLY A 61 -9.62 3.61 -9.38
CA GLY A 61 -10.42 2.89 -8.37
C GLY A 61 -11.68 3.66 -7.99
N LEU A 62 -11.58 4.97 -7.79
CA LEU A 62 -12.72 5.84 -7.53
C LEU A 62 -13.69 5.88 -8.72
N ALA A 63 -13.18 6.07 -9.93
CA ALA A 63 -13.98 6.09 -11.15
C ALA A 63 -14.73 4.75 -11.34
N LEU A 64 -14.07 3.60 -11.16
CA LEU A 64 -14.71 2.30 -11.25
C LEU A 64 -15.79 2.08 -10.19
N ALA A 65 -15.63 2.62 -8.98
CA ALA A 65 -16.67 2.56 -7.97
C ALA A 65 -17.90 3.39 -8.38
N LEU A 66 -17.69 4.63 -8.85
CA LEU A 66 -18.76 5.55 -9.22
C LEU A 66 -19.46 5.17 -10.54
N LEU A 67 -18.71 4.73 -11.55
CA LEU A 67 -19.25 4.39 -12.86
C LEU A 67 -20.04 3.08 -12.87
N VAL A 68 -19.79 2.19 -11.89
CA VAL A 68 -20.51 0.91 -11.75
C VAL A 68 -21.61 0.98 -10.69
N ARG A 69 -21.43 1.75 -9.60
CA ARG A 69 -22.36 1.80 -8.45
C ARG A 69 -23.02 3.16 -8.21
N GLY A 70 -22.72 4.16 -9.03
CA GLY A 70 -23.30 5.50 -8.90
C GLY A 70 -24.80 5.51 -9.19
N PRO A 71 -25.49 6.63 -8.92
CA PRO A 71 -26.92 6.78 -9.19
C PRO A 71 -27.26 6.67 -10.68
N ARG A 72 -26.29 6.93 -11.56
CA ARG A 72 -26.37 6.77 -13.01
C ARG A 72 -25.18 5.92 -13.48
N PRO A 73 -25.21 4.60 -13.30
CA PRO A 73 -24.11 3.74 -13.70
C PRO A 73 -23.93 3.81 -15.22
N LEU A 74 -22.68 3.95 -15.67
CA LEU A 74 -22.31 3.98 -17.09
C LEU A 74 -21.67 2.65 -17.52
N LEU A 75 -21.09 1.91 -16.58
CA LEU A 75 -20.45 0.62 -16.83
C LEU A 75 -21.36 -0.51 -16.33
N HIS A 76 -21.84 -1.31 -17.28
CA HIS A 76 -22.76 -2.42 -17.03
C HIS A 76 -22.16 -3.76 -17.43
N GLY A 77 -22.52 -4.81 -16.70
CA GLY A 77 -22.19 -6.18 -17.05
C GLY A 77 -21.50 -6.95 -15.94
N PRO A 78 -21.47 -8.30 -16.04
CA PRO A 78 -20.98 -9.17 -14.99
C PRO A 78 -19.49 -8.99 -14.73
N PHE A 79 -18.71 -8.61 -15.74
CA PHE A 79 -17.30 -8.28 -15.60
C PHE A 79 -17.10 -7.08 -14.67
N TRP A 80 -17.72 -5.94 -14.99
CA TRP A 80 -17.58 -4.70 -14.21
C TRP A 80 -18.08 -4.87 -12.79
N ALA A 81 -19.22 -5.55 -12.60
CA ALA A 81 -19.75 -5.89 -11.28
C ALA A 81 -18.79 -6.76 -10.44
N ARG A 82 -17.98 -7.59 -11.09
CA ARG A 82 -16.98 -8.45 -10.43
C ARG A 82 -15.75 -7.66 -10.00
N VAL A 83 -15.18 -6.83 -10.89
CA VAL A 83 -13.90 -6.13 -10.65
C VAL A 83 -14.05 -4.82 -9.89
N THR A 84 -15.24 -4.23 -9.82
CA THR A 84 -15.46 -2.92 -9.19
C THR A 84 -15.10 -2.91 -7.68
N PRO A 85 -14.35 -1.91 -7.19
CA PRO A 85 -14.03 -1.77 -5.77
C PRO A 85 -15.27 -1.73 -4.87
N PRO A 86 -15.28 -2.43 -3.72
CA PRO A 86 -16.38 -2.31 -2.76
C PRO A 86 -16.48 -0.88 -2.21
N LEU A 87 -17.68 -0.46 -1.81
CA LEU A 87 -17.90 0.91 -1.31
C LEU A 87 -17.04 1.24 -0.08
N CYS A 88 -16.71 0.26 0.77
CA CYS A 88 -15.82 0.45 1.91
C CYS A 88 -14.36 0.78 1.52
N ALA A 89 -13.94 0.49 0.28
CA ALA A 89 -12.61 0.82 -0.23
C ALA A 89 -12.55 2.24 -0.85
N VAL A 90 -13.70 2.88 -1.13
CA VAL A 90 -13.78 4.21 -1.75
C VAL A 90 -13.02 5.28 -0.99
N PRO A 91 -13.06 5.37 0.36
CA PRO A 91 -12.31 6.39 1.08
C PRO A 91 -10.80 6.36 0.81
N GLY A 92 -10.19 5.19 0.65
CA GLY A 92 -8.76 5.06 0.35
C GLY A 92 -8.41 5.54 -1.06
N PHE A 93 -9.21 5.17 -2.06
CA PHE A 93 -9.05 5.67 -3.42
C PHE A 93 -9.28 7.18 -3.53
N LEU A 94 -10.32 7.69 -2.85
CA LEU A 94 -10.64 9.12 -2.79
C LEU A 94 -9.50 9.92 -2.13
N GLY A 95 -8.98 9.45 -1.00
CA GLY A 95 -7.87 10.08 -0.30
C GLY A 95 -6.67 10.27 -1.21
N MET A 96 -6.25 9.22 -1.92
CA MET A 96 -5.13 9.29 -2.86
C MET A 96 -5.43 10.17 -4.08
N ALA A 97 -6.64 10.09 -4.65
CA ALA A 97 -7.04 10.88 -5.80
C ALA A 97 -7.02 12.39 -5.51
N LEU A 98 -7.39 12.78 -4.28
CA LEU A 98 -7.43 14.18 -3.84
C LEU A 98 -6.09 14.70 -3.30
N TYR A 99 -5.31 13.84 -2.64
CA TYR A 99 -4.08 14.26 -1.96
C TYR A 99 -3.11 15.00 -2.87
N TRP A 100 -2.78 14.43 -4.05
CA TRP A 100 -1.82 15.05 -4.96
C TRP A 100 -2.30 16.39 -5.56
N PRO A 101 -3.53 16.49 -6.10
CA PRO A 101 -4.07 17.78 -6.54
C PRO A 101 -4.08 18.84 -5.44
N VAL A 102 -4.48 18.46 -4.21
CA VAL A 102 -4.49 19.36 -3.06
C VAL A 102 -3.06 19.79 -2.70
N ALA A 103 -2.11 18.85 -2.69
CA ALA A 103 -0.70 19.14 -2.41
C ALA A 103 -0.05 20.06 -3.45
N LEU A 104 -0.49 20.00 -4.72
CA LEU A 104 -0.04 20.91 -5.78
C LEU A 104 -0.56 22.34 -5.59
N VAL A 105 -1.82 22.49 -5.16
CA VAL A 105 -2.47 23.80 -4.99
C VAL A 105 -2.11 24.44 -3.65
N LEU A 106 -1.89 23.64 -2.60
CA LEU A 106 -1.57 24.07 -1.24
C LEU A 106 -0.17 23.59 -0.80
N PRO A 107 0.91 23.97 -1.50
CA PRO A 107 2.25 23.43 -1.25
C PRO A 107 2.87 23.84 0.11
N VAL A 108 2.17 24.63 0.93
CA VAL A 108 2.76 25.39 2.05
C VAL A 108 2.26 24.94 3.44
N VAL A 109 1.66 23.76 3.57
CA VAL A 109 1.23 23.26 4.89
C VAL A 109 2.16 22.11 5.32
N PRO A 110 3.18 22.35 6.18
CA PRO A 110 4.07 21.31 6.72
C PRO A 110 3.41 20.02 7.24
N PRO A 111 2.16 20.01 7.75
CA PRO A 111 1.47 18.76 8.08
C PRO A 111 1.06 17.90 6.88
N LEU A 112 0.96 18.42 5.64
CA LEU A 112 0.48 17.62 4.50
C LEU A 112 1.40 16.42 4.19
N THR A 113 2.71 16.59 4.33
CA THR A 113 3.67 15.49 4.15
C THR A 113 3.49 14.37 5.18
N ARG A 114 3.04 14.67 6.40
CA ARG A 114 2.70 13.65 7.41
C ARG A 114 1.43 12.88 7.08
N PHE A 115 0.52 13.48 6.32
CA PHE A 115 -0.69 12.79 5.86
C PHE A 115 -0.42 11.88 4.66
N GLN A 116 0.71 12.03 3.96
CA GLN A 116 1.07 11.18 2.84
C GLN A 116 1.07 9.69 3.23
N GLU A 117 1.69 9.34 4.35
CA GLU A 117 1.76 7.96 4.85
C GLU A 117 0.37 7.36 5.09
N TRP A 118 -0.55 8.14 5.67
CA TRP A 118 -1.92 7.70 5.93
C TRP A 118 -2.72 7.52 4.63
N VAL A 119 -2.51 8.39 3.66
CA VAL A 119 -3.15 8.32 2.35
C VAL A 119 -2.62 7.11 1.56
N GLU A 120 -1.31 6.87 1.59
CA GLU A 120 -0.68 5.68 1.00
C GLU A 120 -1.18 4.41 1.67
N PHE A 121 -1.17 4.34 3.00
CA PHE A 121 -1.74 3.21 3.74
C PHE A 121 -3.21 2.95 3.36
N GLY A 122 -4.02 4.00 3.32
CA GLY A 122 -5.42 3.93 2.92
C GLY A 122 -5.60 3.38 1.49
N LEU A 123 -4.76 3.80 0.55
CA LEU A 123 -4.75 3.27 -0.81
C LEU A 123 -4.43 1.77 -0.83
N HIS A 124 -3.36 1.35 -0.16
CA HIS A 124 -2.94 -0.05 -0.16
C HIS A 124 -3.98 -0.95 0.51
N LEU A 125 -4.62 -0.49 1.59
CA LEU A 125 -5.74 -1.18 2.22
C LEU A 125 -6.94 -1.28 1.25
N ALA A 126 -7.26 -0.21 0.53
CA ALA A 126 -8.34 -0.20 -0.46
C ALA A 126 -8.07 -1.18 -1.62
N ILE A 127 -6.83 -1.27 -2.09
CA ILE A 127 -6.39 -2.25 -3.10
C ILE A 127 -6.53 -3.67 -2.55
N ALA A 128 -6.01 -3.94 -1.34
CA ALA A 128 -6.06 -5.26 -0.73
C ALA A 128 -7.51 -5.75 -0.53
N VAL A 129 -8.38 -4.88 -0.01
CA VAL A 129 -9.81 -5.17 0.17
C VAL A 129 -10.50 -5.39 -1.18
N THR A 130 -10.14 -4.61 -2.21
CA THR A 130 -10.66 -4.79 -3.57
C THR A 130 -10.25 -6.14 -4.14
N VAL A 131 -8.96 -6.48 -4.10
CA VAL A 131 -8.43 -7.77 -4.58
C VAL A 131 -9.10 -8.93 -3.85
N LEU A 132 -9.23 -8.86 -2.53
CA LEU A 132 -9.93 -9.87 -1.74
C LEU A 132 -11.39 -10.02 -2.17
N CYS A 133 -12.12 -8.92 -2.35
CA CYS A 133 -13.51 -8.97 -2.82
C CYS A 133 -13.62 -9.55 -4.24
N VAL A 134 -12.72 -9.19 -5.15
CA VAL A 134 -12.68 -9.72 -6.51
C VAL A 134 -12.41 -11.21 -6.49
N TYR A 135 -11.44 -11.66 -5.68
CA TYR A 135 -11.14 -13.07 -5.50
C TYR A 135 -12.35 -13.83 -4.97
N LEU A 136 -12.99 -13.35 -3.90
CA LEU A 136 -14.17 -13.97 -3.30
C LEU A 136 -15.37 -14.02 -4.27
N ARG A 137 -15.55 -13.00 -5.12
CA ARG A 137 -16.58 -12.99 -6.18
C ARG A 137 -16.27 -13.98 -7.30
N SER A 138 -15.00 -14.19 -7.60
CA SER A 138 -14.53 -15.11 -8.66
C SER A 138 -14.54 -16.56 -8.21
N ALA A 139 -14.31 -16.80 -6.92
CA ALA A 139 -14.31 -18.13 -6.33
C ALA A 139 -15.72 -18.71 -6.08
N ARG A 140 -16.79 -17.90 -6.23
CA ARG A 140 -18.18 -18.38 -6.11
C ARG A 140 -18.57 -19.19 -7.35
N PRO A 141 -18.87 -20.49 -7.23
CA PRO A 141 -19.36 -21.28 -8.36
C PRO A 141 -20.72 -20.75 -8.83
N ALA A 142 -20.92 -20.67 -10.15
CA ALA A 142 -22.22 -20.34 -10.74
C ALA A 142 -23.24 -21.43 -10.36
N GLY A 143 -24.13 -21.13 -9.40
CA GLY A 143 -25.19 -22.04 -8.97
C GLY A 143 -24.98 -22.75 -7.62
N ALA A 144 -23.91 -22.48 -6.88
CA ALA A 144 -23.74 -23.11 -5.55
C ALA A 144 -24.68 -22.47 -4.51
N ALA A 145 -25.80 -23.14 -4.22
CA ALA A 145 -26.45 -23.01 -2.92
C ALA A 145 -25.39 -23.26 -1.84
N ALA A 146 -25.29 -22.34 -0.87
CA ALA A 146 -24.23 -22.35 0.14
C ALA A 146 -24.34 -23.62 1.01
N GLY A 147 -23.60 -24.67 0.65
CA GLY A 147 -23.40 -25.83 1.50
C GLY A 147 -22.46 -25.49 2.67
N PRO A 148 -22.69 -26.01 3.89
CA PRO A 148 -21.94 -25.65 5.10
C PRO A 148 -20.43 -25.92 5.02
N GLY A 149 -19.98 -26.81 4.11
CA GLY A 149 -18.55 -27.12 3.91
C GLY A 149 -17.75 -26.04 3.17
N HIS A 150 -18.39 -25.18 2.36
CA HIS A 150 -17.68 -24.18 1.55
C HIS A 150 -17.18 -23.00 2.38
N ALA A 151 -17.94 -22.62 3.43
CA ALA A 151 -17.55 -21.57 4.37
C ALA A 151 -16.24 -21.90 5.10
N ARG A 152 -16.03 -23.16 5.49
CA ARG A 152 -14.81 -23.57 6.22
C ARG A 152 -13.53 -23.37 5.41
N ARG A 153 -13.57 -23.51 4.09
CA ARG A 153 -12.41 -23.37 3.19
C ARG A 153 -12.11 -21.90 2.85
N THR A 154 -13.11 -21.02 2.86
CA THR A 154 -12.94 -19.58 2.55
C THR A 154 -12.36 -18.77 3.71
N TRP A 155 -12.55 -19.20 4.96
CA TRP A 155 -11.92 -18.56 6.14
C TRP A 155 -10.50 -19.03 6.41
N ALA A 156 -10.12 -20.22 5.93
CA ALA A 156 -8.78 -20.77 6.16
C ALA A 156 -7.69 -19.87 5.56
N LEU A 157 -7.90 -19.35 4.35
CA LEU A 157 -6.92 -18.48 3.68
C LEU A 157 -6.68 -17.16 4.44
N PRO A 158 -7.69 -16.33 4.77
CA PRO A 158 -7.45 -15.08 5.51
C PRO A 158 -6.93 -15.32 6.94
N VAL A 159 -7.33 -16.41 7.61
CA VAL A 159 -6.80 -16.76 8.93
C VAL A 159 -5.33 -17.17 8.85
N VAL A 160 -4.95 -17.98 7.86
CA VAL A 160 -3.55 -18.35 7.62
C VAL A 160 -2.73 -17.12 7.25
N THR A 161 -3.24 -16.24 6.38
CA THR A 161 -2.56 -14.99 6.04
C THR A 161 -2.37 -14.10 7.28
N LEU A 162 -3.41 -13.93 8.10
CA LEU A 162 -3.30 -13.17 9.34
C LEU A 162 -2.29 -13.79 10.31
N ALA A 163 -2.32 -15.11 10.48
CA ALA A 163 -1.38 -15.84 11.33
C ALA A 163 0.07 -15.67 10.83
N VAL A 164 0.29 -15.78 9.52
CA VAL A 164 1.60 -15.53 8.89
C VAL A 164 2.05 -14.10 9.15
N VAL A 165 1.20 -13.10 8.94
CA VAL A 165 1.53 -11.69 9.22
C VAL A 165 1.90 -11.50 10.69
N VAL A 166 1.10 -12.02 11.62
CA VAL A 166 1.37 -11.91 13.07
C VAL A 166 2.69 -12.59 13.44
N VAL A 167 2.94 -13.80 12.94
CA VAL A 167 4.20 -14.53 13.20
C VAL A 167 5.38 -13.75 12.65
N LEU A 168 5.31 -13.26 11.41
CA LEU A 168 6.37 -12.44 10.81
C LEU A 168 6.61 -11.15 11.60
N THR A 169 5.55 -10.47 12.05
CA THR A 169 5.67 -9.27 12.90
C THR A 169 6.39 -9.58 14.21
N ILE A 170 6.03 -10.68 14.88
CA ILE A 170 6.69 -11.10 16.13
C ILE A 170 8.16 -11.44 15.88
N VAL A 171 8.46 -12.21 14.83
CA VAL A 171 9.84 -12.57 14.47
C VAL A 171 10.67 -11.33 14.18
N PHE A 172 10.15 -10.38 13.38
CA PHE A 172 10.87 -9.14 13.08
C PHE A 172 11.04 -8.26 14.32
N ALA A 173 10.05 -8.18 15.21
CA ALA A 173 10.19 -7.48 16.48
C ALA A 173 11.29 -8.10 17.35
N ALA A 174 11.32 -9.43 17.46
CA ALA A 174 12.34 -10.16 18.21
C ALA A 174 13.75 -9.98 17.62
N LEU A 175 13.90 -10.07 16.30
CA LEU A 175 15.17 -9.81 15.61
C LEU A 175 15.64 -8.36 15.82
N THR A 176 14.73 -7.40 15.76
CA THR A 176 15.02 -5.98 16.02
C THR A 176 15.55 -5.78 17.45
N LEU A 177 14.93 -6.44 18.43
CA LEU A 177 15.37 -6.41 19.83
C LEU A 177 16.74 -7.11 20.00
N HIS A 178 16.94 -8.26 19.39
CA HIS A 178 18.18 -9.05 19.51
C HIS A 178 19.39 -8.33 18.90
N HIS A 179 19.21 -7.71 17.73
CA HIS A 179 20.28 -6.99 17.04
C HIS A 179 20.52 -5.57 17.58
N GLY A 180 19.84 -5.15 18.66
CA GLY A 180 20.06 -3.86 19.31
C GLY A 180 19.69 -2.66 18.42
N ILE A 181 18.78 -2.87 17.47
CA ILE A 181 18.35 -1.86 16.51
C ILE A 181 17.32 -0.98 17.21
N VAL A 182 17.81 -0.13 18.09
CA VAL A 182 17.02 0.95 18.66
C VAL A 182 16.76 1.93 17.51
N PRO A 183 15.50 2.22 17.14
CA PRO A 183 15.20 3.34 16.26
C PRO A 183 15.94 4.55 16.84
N ILE A 184 16.72 5.27 16.05
CA ILE A 184 17.50 6.43 16.53
C ILE A 184 16.59 7.42 17.29
N ASN A 185 15.30 7.42 16.93
CA ASN A 185 14.17 8.15 17.51
C ASN A 185 13.84 7.79 18.98
N ALA A 186 14.31 6.65 19.50
CA ALA A 186 14.09 6.21 20.88
C ALA A 186 15.28 6.53 21.80
N ARG A 187 16.32 7.20 21.28
CA ARG A 187 17.48 7.70 22.04
C ARG A 187 17.47 9.22 22.25
N SER A 188 16.35 9.88 21.93
CA SER A 188 16.11 11.31 22.17
C SER A 188 15.02 11.50 23.21
#